data_AF-E0S5B3-F1
#
_entry.id   AF-E0S5B3-F1
#
_cell.length_a   1.000
_cell.length_b   1.000
_cell.length_c   1.000
_cell.angle_alpha   90.00
_cell.angle_beta   90.00
_cell.angle_gamma   90.00
#
_symmetry.space_group_name_H-M   'P 1'
#
loop_
_entity.id
_entity.type
_entity.pdbx_description
1 polymer ?
#
loop_
_entity_poly.entity_id
_entity_poly.type
_entity_poly.pdbx_seq_one_letter_code
_entity_poly.pdbx_strand_id
1 'polypeptide(L)'
;MNAPITVVLKGVRPTCESNEENPEFERFYRVLKLLMDSPLNKSKKLCVYIHTTRNVLIELSYLLEVPENPIELSDVMSYLLKRLVVKSSDGTVLAKVIKNPINNHLPPNSTKIRLSPRGSRVSLKDLESHIERGLAFFVGVGADEKKEGEFDMKLSNFKLSPENCCAKLTSILEEMLGIF
;
A
#
# COMPACT_ATOMS: atom_id res chain seq x y z
N MET A 1 -18.03 -2.36 13.87
CA MET A 1 -17.39 -1.44 12.89
C MET A 1 -16.03 -2.02 12.61
N ASN A 2 -15.82 -2.66 11.45
CA ASN A 2 -14.52 -3.26 11.15
C ASN A 2 -13.48 -2.14 10.95
N ALA A 3 -12.36 -2.23 11.65
CA ALA A 3 -11.27 -1.29 11.49
C ALA A 3 -10.74 -1.35 10.03
N PRO A 4 -10.32 -0.21 9.46
CA PRO A 4 -9.82 -0.19 8.09
C PRO A 4 -8.53 -1.02 7.99
N ILE A 5 -8.45 -1.85 6.96
CA ILE A 5 -7.22 -2.55 6.61
C ILE A 5 -6.29 -1.53 5.99
N THR A 6 -5.04 -1.50 6.45
CA THR A 6 -4.03 -0.59 5.95
C THR A 6 -2.93 -1.35 5.21
N VAL A 7 -2.56 -0.89 4.02
CA VAL A 7 -1.39 -1.36 3.29
C VAL A 7 -0.40 -0.21 3.11
N VAL A 8 0.84 -0.42 3.56
CA VAL A 8 1.92 0.56 3.48
C VAL A 8 2.97 0.04 2.49
N LEU A 9 3.05 0.70 1.33
CA LEU A 9 4.07 0.43 0.32
C LEU A 9 5.38 1.11 0.72
N LYS A 10 6.44 0.33 0.86
CA LYS A 10 7.74 0.73 1.37
C LYS A 10 8.81 0.77 0.29
N GLY A 11 9.77 1.69 0.43
CA GLY A 11 10.94 1.79 -0.48
C GLY A 11 10.58 2.27 -1.88
N VAL A 12 9.51 3.05 -2.02
CA VAL A 12 9.00 3.48 -3.32
C VAL A 12 9.77 4.69 -3.84
N ARG A 13 10.10 4.68 -5.13
CA ARG A 13 10.46 5.87 -5.90
C ARG A 13 9.26 6.23 -6.78
N PRO A 14 8.46 7.26 -6.43
CA PRO A 14 7.17 7.50 -7.07
C PRO A 14 7.28 8.31 -8.37
N THR A 15 8.48 8.69 -8.81
CA THR A 15 8.71 9.51 -10.00
C THR A 15 9.72 8.81 -10.91
N CYS A 16 9.47 8.86 -12.21
CA CYS A 16 10.38 8.47 -13.28
C CYS A 16 10.97 9.72 -13.94
N GLU A 17 12.27 9.72 -14.24
CA GLU A 17 12.89 10.76 -15.07
C GLU A 17 12.71 10.37 -16.54
N SER A 18 12.38 11.35 -17.39
CA SER A 18 12.05 11.13 -18.80
C SER A 18 13.24 10.47 -19.52
N ASN A 19 13.03 9.27 -20.08
CA ASN A 19 13.93 8.47 -20.93
C ASN A 19 14.71 7.30 -20.28
N GLU A 20 14.53 6.99 -19.00
CA GLU A 20 15.13 5.77 -18.42
C GLU A 20 14.05 4.74 -18.02
N GLU A 21 14.21 3.50 -18.47
CA GLU A 21 13.46 2.36 -17.94
C GLU A 21 13.78 2.24 -16.44
N ASN A 22 12.82 2.62 -15.59
CA ASN A 22 12.97 2.48 -14.14
C ASN A 22 12.16 1.27 -13.64
N PRO A 23 12.79 0.09 -13.50
CA PRO A 23 12.09 -1.12 -13.08
C PRO A 23 11.54 -1.03 -11.65
N GLU A 24 12.04 -0.13 -10.81
CA GLU A 24 11.47 0.10 -9.48
C GLU A 24 10.15 0.86 -9.58
N PHE A 25 10.08 1.88 -10.44
CA PHE A 25 8.87 2.65 -10.70
C PHE A 25 7.79 1.79 -11.34
N GLU A 26 8.13 0.95 -12.32
CA GLU A 26 7.16 0.04 -12.94
C GLU A 26 6.56 -0.95 -11.93
N ARG A 27 7.37 -1.50 -11.02
CA ARG A 27 6.87 -2.38 -9.95
C ARG A 27 5.90 -1.63 -9.05
N PHE A 28 6.23 -0.40 -8.67
CA PHE A 28 5.34 0.45 -7.88
C PHE A 28 4.03 0.73 -8.62
N TYR A 29 4.10 1.10 -9.89
CA TYR A 29 2.93 1.33 -10.74
C TYR A 29 1.99 0.11 -10.73
N ARG A 30 2.52 -1.08 -11.00
CA ARG A 30 1.72 -2.33 -11.04
C ARG A 30 1.09 -2.66 -9.70
N VAL A 31 1.87 -2.55 -8.61
CA VAL A 31 1.37 -2.79 -7.24
C VAL A 31 0.27 -1.80 -6.88
N LEU A 32 0.47 -0.52 -7.18
CA LEU A 32 -0.50 0.52 -6.87
C LEU A 32 -1.80 0.28 -7.65
N LYS A 33 -1.71 0.07 -8.97
CA LYS A 33 -2.87 -0.23 -9.82
C LYS A 33 -3.65 -1.43 -9.28
N LEU A 34 -2.97 -2.52 -8.96
CA LEU A 34 -3.58 -3.71 -8.39
C LEU A 34 -4.32 -3.45 -7.08
N LEU A 35 -3.72 -2.69 -6.16
CA LEU A 35 -4.36 -2.35 -4.89
C LEU A 35 -5.59 -1.46 -5.09
N MET A 36 -5.47 -0.44 -5.96
CA MET A 36 -6.57 0.50 -6.22
C MET A 36 -7.75 -0.16 -6.96
N ASP A 37 -7.48 -1.10 -7.86
CA ASP A 37 -8.50 -1.83 -8.62
C ASP A 37 -9.18 -2.96 -7.84
N SER A 38 -8.60 -3.37 -6.70
CA SER A 38 -9.09 -4.47 -5.87
C SER A 38 -10.53 -4.24 -5.39
N PRO A 39 -11.38 -5.30 -5.36
CA PRO A 39 -12.68 -5.27 -4.67
C PRO A 39 -12.57 -4.72 -3.24
N LEU A 40 -11.49 -5.05 -2.55
CA LEU A 40 -11.20 -4.53 -1.21
C LEU A 40 -11.16 -3.00 -1.16
N ASN A 41 -10.46 -2.34 -2.09
CA ASN A 41 -10.42 -0.88 -2.18
C ASN A 41 -11.77 -0.29 -2.59
N LYS A 42 -12.44 -0.90 -3.57
CA LYS A 42 -13.78 -0.48 -4.03
C LYS A 42 -14.84 -0.56 -2.92
N SER A 43 -14.67 -1.48 -1.96
CA SER A 43 -15.50 -1.59 -0.76
C SER A 43 -15.22 -0.54 0.33
N LYS A 44 -14.24 0.36 0.12
CA LYS A 44 -13.79 1.41 1.05
C LYS A 44 -13.24 0.87 2.37
N LYS A 45 -12.76 -0.38 2.38
CA LYS A 45 -12.17 -1.02 3.56
C LYS A 45 -10.63 -1.04 3.53
N LEU A 46 -10.02 -0.57 2.44
CA LEU A 46 -8.57 -0.44 2.28
C LEU A 46 -8.13 1.01 2.42
N CYS A 47 -7.09 1.23 3.20
CA CYS A 47 -6.32 2.47 3.22
C CYS A 47 -4.90 2.18 2.70
N VAL A 48 -4.44 2.95 1.71
CA VAL A 48 -3.13 2.75 1.10
C VAL A 48 -2.22 3.93 1.43
N TYR A 49 -1.05 3.62 1.97
CA TYR A 49 0.03 4.57 2.20
C TYR A 49 1.23 4.24 1.34
N ILE A 50 1.94 5.27 0.89
CA ILE A 50 3.24 5.14 0.22
C ILE A 50 4.29 5.82 1.09
N HIS A 51 5.32 5.07 1.45
CA HIS A 51 6.51 5.60 2.10
C HIS A 51 7.67 5.53 1.12
N THR A 52 8.15 6.71 0.74
CA THR A 52 9.18 6.85 -0.28
C THR A 52 10.57 6.66 0.29
N THR A 53 11.55 6.36 -0.57
CA THR A 53 12.97 6.32 -0.19
C THR A 53 13.49 7.66 0.33
N ARG A 54 12.85 8.77 -0.03
CA ARG A 54 13.13 10.12 0.47
C ARG A 54 12.42 10.45 1.79
N ASN A 55 11.91 9.43 2.49
CA ASN A 55 11.21 9.57 3.77
C ASN A 55 9.96 10.47 3.71
N VAL A 56 9.28 10.51 2.57
CA VAL A 56 7.98 11.18 2.41
C VAL A 56 6.88 10.14 2.59
N LEU A 57 5.87 10.47 3.40
CA LEU A 57 4.70 9.63 3.60
C LEU A 57 3.50 10.23 2.87
N ILE A 58 2.85 9.41 2.04
CA ILE A 58 1.72 9.79 1.22
C ILE A 58 0.53 8.91 1.61
N GLU A 59 -0.61 9.53 1.82
CA GLU A 59 -1.92 8.89 1.98
C GLU A 59 -2.68 8.95 0.65
N LEU A 60 -3.28 7.83 0.26
CA LEU A 60 -4.12 7.75 -0.93
C LEU A 60 -5.58 7.54 -0.55
N SER A 61 -6.46 8.25 -1.23
CA SER A 61 -7.91 8.06 -1.16
C SER A 61 -8.31 6.87 -2.02
N TYR A 62 -9.34 6.13 -1.58
CA TYR A 62 -9.94 5.06 -2.38
C TYR A 62 -10.55 5.57 -3.70
N LEU A 63 -10.79 6.89 -3.82
CA LEU A 63 -11.30 7.57 -5.01
C LEU A 63 -10.22 7.86 -6.07
N LEU A 64 -8.95 7.66 -5.74
CA LEU A 64 -7.86 7.88 -6.70
C LEU A 64 -7.88 6.79 -7.77
N GLU A 65 -8.18 7.17 -9.01
CA GLU A 65 -8.00 6.32 -10.18
C GLU A 65 -6.54 6.42 -10.66
N VAL A 66 -5.91 5.26 -10.86
CA VAL A 66 -4.52 5.20 -11.33
C VAL A 66 -4.52 5.35 -12.85
N PRO A 67 -3.80 6.33 -13.44
CA PRO A 67 -3.72 6.47 -14.88
C PRO A 67 -3.22 5.20 -15.59
N GLU A 68 -3.76 4.91 -16.78
CA GLU A 68 -3.32 3.79 -17.62
C GLU A 68 -1.87 3.96 -18.11
N ASN A 69 -1.43 5.21 -18.27
CA ASN A 69 -0.06 5.53 -18.64
C ASN A 69 0.82 5.74 -17.40
N PRO A 70 1.90 4.95 -17.22
CA PRO A 70 2.79 5.11 -16.07
C PRO A 70 3.48 6.48 -16.04
N ILE A 71 3.70 7.13 -17.19
CA ILE A 71 4.29 8.48 -17.25
C ILE A 71 3.34 9.51 -16.64
N GLU A 72 2.04 9.40 -16.90
CA GLU A 72 1.04 10.29 -16.30
C GLU A 72 0.97 10.11 -14.78
N LEU A 73 1.09 8.88 -14.27
CA LEU A 73 1.20 8.66 -12.82
C LEU A 73 2.46 9.34 -12.25
N SER A 74 3.59 9.28 -12.96
CA SER A 74 4.83 9.96 -12.54
C SER A 74 4.63 11.48 -12.46
N ASP A 75 3.90 12.06 -13.39
CA ASP A 75 3.57 13.50 -13.38
C ASP A 75 2.65 13.86 -12.22
N VAL A 76 1.62 13.06 -11.95
CA VAL A 76 0.74 13.22 -10.78
C VAL A 76 1.52 13.12 -9.47
N MET A 77 2.42 12.15 -9.35
CA MET A 77 3.29 11.99 -8.17
C MET A 77 4.27 13.16 -8.03
N SER A 78 4.83 13.64 -9.13
CA SER A 78 5.68 14.84 -9.15
C SER A 78 4.93 16.09 -8.72
N TYR A 79 3.68 16.24 -9.18
CA TYR A 79 2.79 17.32 -8.75
C TYR A 79 2.46 17.21 -7.26
N LEU A 80 2.13 16.01 -6.78
CA LEU A 80 1.84 15.74 -5.37
C LEU A 80 3.02 16.11 -4.46
N LEU A 81 4.25 15.79 -4.86
CA LEU A 81 5.44 16.14 -4.08
C LEU A 81 5.69 17.66 -4.04
N LYS A 82 5.33 18.40 -5.08
CA LYS A 82 5.46 19.88 -5.14
C LYS A 82 4.35 20.60 -4.37
N ARG A 83 3.11 20.11 -4.46
CA ARG A 83 1.91 20.77 -3.90
C ARG A 83 1.42 20.16 -2.58
N LEU A 84 2.00 19.04 -2.15
CA LEU A 84 1.65 18.27 -0.97
C LEU A 84 0.23 17.67 -0.96
N VAL A 85 -0.60 17.99 -1.95
CA VAL A 85 -1.97 17.49 -2.08
C VAL A 85 -2.37 17.44 -3.55
N VAL A 86 -3.13 16.41 -3.92
CA VAL A 86 -3.83 16.28 -5.19
C VAL A 86 -5.33 16.27 -4.89
N LYS A 87 -6.08 17.09 -5.62
CA LYS A 87 -7.54 17.17 -5.50
C LYS A 87 -8.18 16.91 -6.86
N SER A 88 -9.37 16.34 -6.82
CA SER A 88 -10.27 16.25 -7.97
C SER A 88 -10.88 17.63 -8.28
N SER A 89 -11.51 17.76 -9.44
CA SER A 89 -12.17 18.99 -9.91
C SER A 89 -13.27 19.50 -8.97
N ASP A 90 -13.90 18.60 -8.22
CA ASP A 90 -14.90 18.87 -7.18
C ASP A 90 -14.28 19.32 -5.84
N GLY A 91 -12.95 19.32 -5.74
CA GLY A 91 -12.20 19.69 -4.54
C GLY A 91 -11.92 18.53 -3.58
N THR A 92 -12.39 17.31 -3.90
CA THR A 92 -12.15 16.12 -3.08
C THR A 92 -10.67 15.74 -3.10
N VAL A 93 -10.09 15.46 -1.93
CA VAL A 93 -8.67 15.08 -1.82
C VAL A 93 -8.47 13.65 -2.29
N LEU A 94 -7.62 13.46 -3.30
CA LEU A 94 -7.29 12.15 -3.88
C LEU A 94 -6.00 11.57 -3.30
N ALA A 95 -5.01 12.42 -3.06
CA ALA A 95 -3.75 12.02 -2.43
C ALA A 95 -3.17 13.18 -1.62
N LYS A 96 -2.48 12.88 -0.52
CA LYS A 96 -1.93 13.91 0.37
C LYS A 96 -0.62 13.45 1.00
N VAL A 97 0.35 14.37 1.08
CA VAL A 97 1.56 14.19 1.88
C VAL A 97 1.23 14.43 3.35
N ILE A 98 1.55 13.46 4.19
CA ILE A 98 1.29 13.47 5.62
C ILE A 98 2.59 13.40 6.42
N LYS A 99 2.53 13.80 7.70
CA LYS A 99 3.70 13.83 8.58
C LYS A 99 4.09 12.42 9.00
N ASN A 100 5.38 12.12 9.03
CA ASN A 100 5.90 10.91 9.68
C ASN A 100 5.75 10.99 11.22
N PRO A 101 5.76 9.85 11.93
CA PRO A 101 5.80 8.46 11.45
C PRO A 101 4.42 7.90 11.08
N ILE A 102 4.39 6.84 10.27
CA ILE A 102 3.15 6.13 9.88
C ILE A 102 2.34 5.65 11.08
N ASN A 103 3.01 5.29 12.18
CA ASN A 103 2.37 4.84 13.42
C ASN A 103 1.32 5.82 13.97
N ASN A 104 1.43 7.12 13.69
CA ASN A 104 0.50 8.12 14.17
C ASN A 104 -0.82 8.15 13.40
N HIS A 105 -0.87 7.49 12.23
CA HIS A 105 -2.03 7.46 11.33
C HIS A 105 -2.73 6.10 11.31
N LEU A 106 -2.13 5.10 11.97
CA LEU A 106 -2.74 3.79 12.12
C LEU A 106 -3.76 3.81 13.28
N PRO A 107 -4.82 2.98 13.22
CA PRO A 107 -5.72 2.80 14.35
C PRO A 107 -4.96 2.39 15.62
N PRO A 108 -5.43 2.83 16.82
CA PRO A 108 -4.81 2.42 18.07
C PRO A 108 -4.87 0.88 18.21
N ASN A 109 -3.77 0.28 18.66
CA ASN A 109 -3.59 -1.18 18.78
C ASN A 109 -3.62 -1.97 17.46
N SER A 110 -3.45 -1.31 16.32
CA SER A 110 -3.35 -2.00 15.03
C SER A 110 -2.19 -3.00 15.03
N THR A 111 -2.44 -4.21 14.55
CA THR A 111 -1.41 -5.24 14.40
C THR A 111 -0.57 -4.95 13.16
N LYS A 112 0.74 -4.80 13.34
CA LYS A 112 1.69 -4.42 12.27
C LYS A 112 2.39 -5.66 11.73
N ILE A 113 2.08 -6.00 10.48
CA ILE A 113 2.56 -7.21 9.82
C ILE A 113 3.46 -6.82 8.67
N ARG A 114 4.71 -7.28 8.68
CA ARG A 114 5.62 -7.10 7.55
C ARG A 114 5.59 -8.31 6.65
N LEU A 115 5.39 -8.11 5.35
CA LEU A 115 5.51 -9.19 4.37
C LEU A 115 6.98 -9.49 4.09
N SER A 116 7.41 -10.72 4.40
CA SER A 116 8.80 -11.14 4.27
C SER A 116 8.90 -12.62 3.87
N PRO A 117 9.79 -12.99 2.93
CA PRO A 117 10.04 -14.40 2.59
C PRO A 117 10.55 -15.24 3.76
N ARG A 118 11.12 -14.60 4.80
CA ARG A 118 11.64 -15.25 6.01
C ARG A 118 10.62 -15.32 7.15
N GLY A 119 9.41 -14.79 6.94
CA GLY A 119 8.34 -14.81 7.94
C GLY A 119 7.72 -16.18 8.18
N SER A 120 6.89 -16.25 9.21
CA SER A 120 6.05 -17.41 9.48
C SER A 120 4.78 -17.38 8.61
N ARG A 121 4.25 -18.55 8.28
CA ARG A 121 2.94 -18.65 7.66
C ARG A 121 1.89 -18.36 8.74
N VAL A 122 1.10 -17.32 8.54
CA VAL A 122 0.00 -16.97 9.46
C VAL A 122 -1.28 -17.62 8.94
N SER A 123 -2.09 -18.18 9.85
CA SER A 123 -3.38 -18.76 9.48
C SER A 123 -4.46 -17.68 9.32
N LEU A 124 -5.48 -17.95 8.51
CA LEU A 124 -6.60 -17.02 8.33
C LEU A 124 -7.29 -16.69 9.65
N LYS A 125 -7.48 -17.70 10.52
CA LYS A 125 -8.09 -17.55 11.84
C LYS A 125 -7.30 -16.62 12.76
N ASP A 126 -5.97 -16.72 12.71
CA ASP A 126 -5.12 -15.80 13.47
C ASP A 126 -5.32 -14.38 12.96
N LEU A 127 -5.38 -14.18 11.64
CA LEU A 127 -5.56 -12.86 11.06
C LEU A 127 -6.95 -12.27 11.37
N GLU A 128 -8.00 -13.09 11.37
CA GLU A 128 -9.37 -12.70 11.76
C GLU A 128 -9.42 -12.19 13.20
N SER A 129 -8.71 -12.83 14.14
CA SER A 129 -8.65 -12.39 15.55
C SER A 129 -7.98 -11.03 15.76
N HIS A 130 -7.27 -10.52 14.75
CA HIS A 130 -6.62 -9.20 14.77
C HIS A 130 -7.40 -8.15 13.98
N ILE A 131 -8.46 -8.54 13.25
CA ILE A 131 -9.19 -7.62 12.36
C ILE A 131 -9.91 -6.51 13.14
N GLU A 132 -10.45 -6.83 14.32
CA GLU A 132 -11.14 -5.85 15.18
C GLU A 132 -10.19 -4.77 15.71
N ARG A 133 -8.91 -5.12 15.90
CA ARG A 133 -7.85 -4.20 16.32
C ARG A 133 -7.30 -3.36 15.17
N GLY A 134 -7.58 -3.73 13.93
CA GLY A 134 -7.00 -3.14 12.73
C GLY A 134 -5.71 -3.85 12.30
N LEU A 135 -5.56 -4.02 10.98
CA LEU A 135 -4.42 -4.69 10.37
C LEU A 135 -3.64 -3.71 9.51
N ALA A 136 -2.33 -3.60 9.74
CA ALA A 136 -1.42 -2.79 8.94
C ALA A 136 -0.35 -3.68 8.30
N PHE A 137 -0.39 -3.81 6.98
CA PHE A 137 0.55 -4.61 6.20
C PHE A 137 1.64 -3.74 5.58
N PHE A 138 2.89 -4.06 5.87
CA PHE A 138 4.07 -3.40 5.30
C PHE A 138 4.62 -4.23 4.15
N VAL A 139 4.58 -3.67 2.94
CA VAL A 139 4.98 -4.35 1.71
C VAL A 139 6.18 -3.64 1.09
N GLY A 140 7.32 -4.33 1.02
CA GLY A 140 8.51 -3.81 0.34
C GLY A 140 8.36 -3.87 -1.18
N VAL A 141 8.32 -2.71 -1.84
CA VAL A 141 8.22 -2.59 -3.30
C VAL A 141 9.60 -2.35 -3.92
N GLY A 142 10.43 -1.53 -3.28
CA GLY A 142 11.80 -1.24 -3.68
C GLY A 142 12.81 -1.52 -2.58
N ALA A 143 13.96 -0.83 -2.65
CA ALA A 143 14.97 -0.89 -1.60
C ALA A 143 14.46 -0.19 -0.33
N ASP A 144 14.07 -0.97 0.68
CA ASP A 144 13.82 -0.47 2.03
C ASP A 144 14.68 -1.25 3.04
N GLU A 145 15.40 -0.49 3.86
CA GLU A 145 16.29 -1.01 4.90
C GLU A 145 15.60 -1.07 6.26
N LYS A 146 14.46 -0.38 6.43
CA LYS A 146 13.79 -0.27 7.74
C LYS A 146 12.81 -1.42 7.97
N LYS A 147 13.04 -2.17 9.05
CA LYS A 147 12.11 -3.18 9.54
C LYS A 147 11.02 -2.49 10.36
N GLU A 148 9.92 -2.15 9.71
CA GLU A 148 8.70 -1.69 10.38
C GLU A 148 7.66 -2.81 10.35
N GLY A 149 7.45 -3.46 11.49
CA GLY A 149 6.53 -4.57 11.67
C GLY A 149 6.79 -5.27 12.99
N GLU A 150 5.73 -5.66 13.69
CA GLU A 150 5.84 -6.44 14.93
C GLU A 150 6.16 -7.90 14.62
N PHE A 151 5.59 -8.42 13.51
CA PHE A 151 5.78 -9.79 13.06
C PHE A 151 6.02 -9.85 11.55
N ASP A 152 6.83 -10.83 11.13
CA ASP A 152 7.07 -11.14 9.73
C ASP A 152 6.11 -12.25 9.27
N MET A 153 5.29 -11.95 8.26
CA MET A 153 4.38 -12.92 7.63
C MET A 153 4.91 -13.32 6.24
N LYS A 154 4.83 -14.61 5.95
CA LYS A 154 5.14 -15.19 4.65
C LYS A 154 3.88 -15.68 3.94
N LEU A 155 3.62 -15.16 2.74
CA LEU A 155 2.49 -15.56 1.89
C LEU A 155 2.77 -16.82 1.05
N SER A 156 4.03 -17.12 0.74
CA SER A 156 4.43 -18.24 -0.10
C SER A 156 5.82 -18.76 0.27
N ASN A 157 6.05 -20.06 0.06
CA ASN A 157 7.39 -20.65 0.19
C ASN A 157 8.33 -20.26 -0.96
N PHE A 158 7.78 -19.68 -2.03
CA PHE A 158 8.54 -19.19 -3.19
C PHE A 158 8.73 -17.69 -3.12
N LYS A 159 9.81 -17.20 -3.75
CA LYS A 159 10.05 -15.76 -3.91
C LYS A 159 9.00 -15.20 -4.88
N LEU A 160 8.15 -14.31 -4.37
CA LEU A 160 7.13 -13.62 -5.16
C LEU A 160 7.53 -12.17 -5.43
N SER A 161 7.03 -11.62 -6.53
CA SER A 161 7.05 -10.17 -6.75
C SER A 161 6.14 -9.46 -5.75
N PRO A 162 6.39 -8.17 -5.44
CA PRO A 162 5.51 -7.37 -4.59
C PRO A 162 4.05 -7.36 -5.10
N GLU A 163 3.86 -7.31 -6.42
CA GLU A 163 2.55 -7.37 -7.08
C GLU A 163 1.81 -8.68 -6.75
N ASN A 164 2.45 -9.83 -6.92
CA ASN A 164 1.85 -11.12 -6.60
C ASN A 164 1.60 -11.31 -5.09
N CYS A 165 2.44 -10.69 -4.25
CA CYS A 165 2.19 -10.63 -2.81
C CYS A 165 0.92 -9.82 -2.50
N CYS A 166 0.78 -8.63 -3.09
CA CYS A 166 -0.41 -7.80 -2.93
C CYS A 166 -1.66 -8.49 -3.45
N ALA A 167 -1.60 -9.13 -4.62
CA ALA A 167 -2.71 -9.90 -5.20
C ALA A 167 -3.21 -11.00 -4.24
N LYS A 168 -2.28 -11.82 -3.73
CA LYS A 168 -2.63 -12.86 -2.75
C LYS A 168 -3.17 -12.27 -1.46
N LEU A 169 -2.59 -11.17 -0.99
CA LEU A 169 -3.02 -10.50 0.23
C LEU A 169 -4.43 -9.97 0.09
N THR A 170 -4.75 -9.23 -0.99
CA THR A 170 -6.09 -8.70 -1.21
C THR A 170 -7.11 -9.82 -1.34
N SER A 171 -6.83 -10.90 -2.09
CA SER A 171 -7.74 -12.03 -2.20
C SER A 171 -8.01 -12.72 -0.86
N ILE A 172 -6.98 -12.90 -0.02
CA ILE A 172 -7.15 -13.47 1.33
C ILE A 172 -8.07 -12.58 2.17
N LEU A 173 -7.84 -11.27 2.13
CA LEU A 173 -8.61 -10.31 2.93
C LEU A 173 -10.04 -10.14 2.42
N GLU A 174 -10.25 -10.25 1.11
CA GLU A 174 -11.56 -10.25 0.46
C GLU A 174 -12.39 -11.46 0.90
N GLU A 175 -11.80 -12.66 0.88
CA GLU A 175 -12.43 -13.90 1.37
C GLU A 175 -12.79 -13.78 2.86
N MET A 176 -11.86 -13.30 3.69
CA MET A 176 -12.09 -13.09 5.13
C MET A 176 -13.20 -12.06 5.41
N LEU A 177 -13.35 -11.05 4.56
CA LEU A 177 -14.35 -9.99 4.71
C LEU A 177 -15.67 -10.27 3.98
N GLY A 178 -15.77 -11.39 3.25
CA GLY A 178 -16.92 -11.74 2.43
C GLY A 178 -17.17 -10.76 1.29
N ILE A 179 -16.10 -10.21 0.69
CA ILE A 179 -16.17 -9.30 -0.46
C ILE A 179 -16.01 -10.13 -1.73
N PHE A 180 -16.95 -9.96 -2.67
CA PHE A 180 -17.00 -10.66 -3.95
C PHE A 180 -17.23 -9.66 -5.09
#